data_AF-A0A350XW73-F1
#
_entry.id   AF-A0A350XW73-F1
#
_cell.length_a   1.000
_cell.length_b   1.000
_cell.length_c   1.000
_cell.angle_alpha   90.00
_cell.angle_beta   90.00
_cell.angle_gamma   90.00
#
_symmetry.space_group_name_H-M   'P 1'
#
loop_
_entity.id
_entity.type
_entity.pdbx_description
1 polymer ?
#
loop_
_entity_poly.entity_id
_entity_poly.type
_entity_poly.pdbx_seq_one_letter_code
_entity_poly.pdbx_strand_id
1 'polypeptide(L)'
;MKSIEKIKKYLNHNEIKKILHSWSWIFSYILRYKGQVIAFSLIGLLSTGLGLFTSWVLKDLIDSVTGEISMKIAPVAAVYLGTAVAKIFITALTNRISLKIRLNVGIKIKNDVYDKLMNTEWTAISAFHSADIMTRTGADVGIVSNMVLSYIPNVVTALVNFIGAFFIILHYDPIMALIALAGAPVTVLTARFRFGKATEFQKKNRELAGERLAIEEESYQNLQTIKSFGLVELFSQRFREFQQKGFGVAMEQNRYQNQMLIIMSLTGQLV
;
A
#
# COMPACT_ATOMS: atom_id res chain seq x y z
N MET A 1 -4.17 22.45 16.74
CA MET A 1 -4.14 23.57 15.76
C MET A 1 -3.17 23.37 14.59
N LYS A 2 -1.89 23.02 14.78
CA LYS A 2 -0.89 22.89 13.68
C LYS A 2 -1.24 21.90 12.55
N SER A 3 -2.00 20.82 12.82
CA SER A 3 -2.43 19.88 11.76
C SER A 3 -3.52 20.45 10.85
N ILE A 4 -4.35 21.38 11.34
CA ILE A 4 -5.45 21.96 10.55
C ILE A 4 -4.90 23.00 9.57
N GLU A 5 -3.91 23.80 9.97
CA GLU A 5 -3.21 24.73 9.07
C GLU A 5 -2.41 24.02 7.96
N LYS A 6 -1.77 22.87 8.28
CA LYS A 6 -1.13 22.04 7.26
C LYS A 6 -2.14 21.52 6.24
N ILE A 7 -3.29 21.04 6.69
CA ILE A 7 -4.37 20.57 5.80
C ILE A 7 -4.90 21.73 4.95
N LYS A 8 -5.07 22.94 5.51
CA LYS A 8 -5.47 24.15 4.78
C LYS A 8 -4.46 24.57 3.71
N LYS A 9 -3.16 24.39 3.97
CA LYS A 9 -2.07 24.64 3.01
C LYS A 9 -2.08 23.65 1.83
N TYR A 10 -2.43 22.38 2.05
CA TYR A 10 -2.61 21.39 0.97
C TYR A 10 -3.96 21.53 0.24
N LEU A 11 -4.95 22.15 0.87
CA LEU A 11 -6.23 22.53 0.27
C LEU A 11 -6.18 23.86 -0.51
N ASN A 12 -5.01 24.50 -0.64
CA ASN A 12 -4.86 25.67 -1.51
C ASN A 12 -5.09 25.26 -2.97
N HIS A 13 -5.91 26.05 -3.68
CA HIS A 13 -6.33 25.79 -5.06
C HIS A 13 -5.17 25.51 -6.03
N ASN A 14 -4.01 26.14 -5.83
CA ASN A 14 -2.81 25.94 -6.66
C ASN A 14 -2.10 24.59 -6.44
N GLU A 15 -2.09 24.06 -5.22
CA GLU A 15 -1.49 22.76 -4.93
C GLU A 15 -2.39 21.62 -5.44
N ILE A 16 -3.72 21.79 -5.35
CA ILE A 16 -4.69 20.85 -5.92
C ILE A 16 -4.56 20.79 -7.45
N LYS A 17 -4.43 21.95 -8.14
CA LYS A 17 -4.21 21.98 -9.60
C LYS A 17 -2.92 21.28 -10.01
N LYS A 18 -1.82 21.47 -9.27
CA LYS A 18 -0.56 20.76 -9.53
C LYS A 18 -0.70 19.26 -9.35
N ILE A 19 -1.37 18.81 -8.28
CA ILE A 19 -1.65 17.41 -8.03
C ILE A 19 -2.48 16.84 -9.19
N LEU A 20 -3.59 17.49 -9.57
CA LEU A 20 -4.45 17.04 -10.68
C LEU A 20 -3.70 16.99 -12.01
N HIS A 21 -2.82 17.94 -12.30
CA HIS A 21 -1.98 17.91 -13.50
C HIS A 21 -0.99 16.74 -13.49
N SER A 22 -0.31 16.51 -12.36
CA SER A 22 0.58 15.35 -12.19
C SER A 22 -0.18 14.02 -12.33
N TRP A 23 -1.38 13.94 -11.77
CA TRP A 23 -2.27 12.79 -11.93
C TRP A 23 -2.69 12.60 -13.38
N SER A 24 -3.06 13.66 -14.10
CA SER A 24 -3.42 13.60 -15.52
C SER A 24 -2.24 13.16 -16.40
N TRP A 25 -1.03 13.63 -16.10
CA TRP A 25 0.18 13.21 -16.80
C TRP A 25 0.50 11.73 -16.56
N ILE A 26 0.44 11.29 -15.30
CA ILE A 26 0.59 9.88 -14.94
C ILE A 26 -0.48 9.04 -15.66
N PHE A 27 -1.74 9.49 -15.67
CA PHE A 27 -2.83 8.82 -16.35
C PHE A 27 -2.60 8.74 -17.87
N SER A 28 -2.11 9.80 -18.50
CA SER A 28 -1.74 9.79 -19.91
C SER A 28 -0.68 8.73 -20.23
N TYR A 29 0.25 8.48 -19.31
CA TYR A 29 1.28 7.47 -19.49
C TYR A 29 0.76 6.05 -19.24
N ILE A 30 -0.17 5.88 -18.28
CA ILE A 30 -0.97 4.65 -18.07
C ILE A 30 -1.81 4.30 -19.30
N LEU A 31 -2.37 5.32 -19.94
CA LEU A 31 -3.18 5.21 -21.14
C LEU A 31 -2.37 4.70 -22.36
N ARG A 32 -1.03 4.57 -22.25
CA ARG A 32 -0.21 3.82 -23.23
C ARG A 32 -0.26 2.30 -23.01
N TYR A 33 -0.65 1.85 -21.81
CA TYR A 33 -0.77 0.45 -21.39
C TYR A 33 -2.22 0.01 -21.11
N LYS A 34 -3.23 0.70 -21.68
CA LYS A 34 -4.67 0.47 -21.42
C LYS A 34 -5.09 -0.99 -21.45
N GLY A 35 -4.65 -1.76 -22.43
CA GLY A 35 -5.05 -3.17 -22.57
C GLY A 35 -4.64 -4.01 -21.36
N GLN A 36 -3.46 -3.77 -20.80
CA GLN A 36 -2.96 -4.52 -19.66
C GLN A 36 -3.62 -4.07 -18.34
N VAL A 37 -3.91 -2.77 -18.20
CA VAL A 37 -4.63 -2.25 -17.03
C VAL A 37 -6.10 -2.68 -17.04
N ILE A 38 -6.75 -2.66 -18.21
CA ILE A 38 -8.11 -3.17 -18.38
C ILE A 38 -8.16 -4.67 -18.09
N ALA A 39 -7.24 -5.46 -18.66
CA ALA A 39 -7.15 -6.89 -18.36
C ALA A 39 -6.94 -7.15 -16.86
N PHE A 40 -6.07 -6.37 -16.21
CA PHE A 40 -5.86 -6.45 -14.77
C PHE A 40 -7.16 -6.17 -13.99
N SER A 41 -7.85 -5.07 -14.31
CA SER A 41 -9.11 -4.71 -13.66
C SER A 41 -10.19 -5.76 -13.89
N LEU A 42 -10.33 -6.27 -15.11
CA LEU A 42 -11.35 -7.26 -15.47
C LEU A 42 -11.12 -8.59 -14.73
N ILE A 43 -9.88 -9.05 -14.65
CA ILE A 43 -9.50 -10.25 -13.88
C ILE A 43 -9.74 -10.03 -12.38
N GLY A 44 -9.40 -8.84 -11.86
CA GLY A 44 -9.69 -8.46 -10.47
C GLY A 44 -11.19 -8.50 -10.18
N LEU A 45 -12.01 -7.95 -11.06
CA LEU A 45 -13.48 -7.98 -10.95
C LEU A 45 -14.04 -9.41 -10.98
N LEU A 46 -13.55 -10.26 -11.89
CA LEU A 46 -13.93 -11.67 -11.95
C LEU A 46 -13.58 -12.41 -10.65
N SER A 47 -12.37 -12.17 -10.12
CA SER A 47 -11.93 -12.76 -8.85
C SER A 47 -12.80 -12.28 -7.67
N THR A 48 -13.17 -11.01 -7.66
CA THR A 48 -14.08 -10.44 -6.65
C THR A 48 -15.48 -11.04 -6.78
N GLY A 49 -16.04 -11.14 -7.99
CA GLY A 49 -17.34 -11.74 -8.24
C GLY A 49 -17.41 -13.19 -7.77
N LEU A 50 -16.36 -13.98 -8.03
CA LEU A 50 -16.25 -15.34 -7.51
C LEU A 50 -16.13 -15.38 -5.99
N GLY A 51 -15.41 -14.42 -5.39
CA GLY A 51 -15.35 -14.28 -3.94
C GLY A 51 -16.72 -14.07 -3.32
N LEU A 52 -17.53 -13.17 -3.90
CA LEU A 52 -18.90 -12.91 -3.47
C LEU A 52 -19.81 -14.12 -3.72
N PHE A 53 -19.63 -14.81 -4.85
CA PHE A 53 -20.35 -16.05 -5.15
C PHE A 53 -20.07 -17.15 -4.11
N THR A 54 -18.81 -17.37 -3.73
CA THR A 54 -18.45 -18.31 -2.66
C THR A 54 -19.10 -17.93 -1.33
N SER A 55 -19.15 -16.63 -0.99
CA SER A 55 -19.83 -16.15 0.22
C SER A 55 -21.34 -16.38 0.16
N TRP A 56 -21.96 -16.23 -1.01
CA TRP A 56 -23.37 -16.54 -1.19
C TRP A 56 -23.66 -18.04 -1.05
N VAL A 57 -22.85 -18.91 -1.67
CA VAL A 57 -23.00 -20.37 -1.53
C VAL A 57 -22.80 -20.83 -0.08
N LEU A 58 -21.92 -20.17 0.68
CA LEU A 58 -21.75 -20.46 2.11
C LEU A 58 -23.01 -20.15 2.92
N LYS A 59 -23.71 -19.05 2.62
CA LYS A 59 -25.01 -18.73 3.23
C LYS A 59 -26.01 -19.86 2.95
N ASP A 60 -26.18 -20.24 1.68
CA ASP A 60 -27.13 -21.29 1.30
C ASP A 60 -26.81 -22.64 1.98
N LEU A 61 -25.52 -22.92 2.22
CA LEU A 61 -25.08 -24.08 3.00
C LEU A 61 -25.50 -23.98 4.47
N ILE A 62 -25.31 -22.81 5.10
CA ILE A 62 -25.71 -22.56 6.49
C ILE A 62 -27.23 -22.73 6.62
N ASP A 63 -28.01 -22.12 5.73
CA ASP A 63 -29.49 -22.18 5.74
C ASP A 63 -30.02 -23.61 5.50
N SER A 64 -29.30 -24.42 4.72
CA SER A 64 -29.62 -25.83 4.50
C SER A 64 -29.31 -26.70 5.73
N VAL A 65 -28.32 -26.34 6.55
CA VAL A 65 -27.95 -27.07 7.77
C VAL A 65 -28.83 -26.66 8.96
N THR A 66 -29.26 -25.41 9.03
CA THR A 66 -30.20 -24.92 10.06
C THR A 66 -31.65 -25.36 9.82
N GLY A 67 -31.94 -25.93 8.63
CA GLY A 67 -33.23 -26.56 8.33
C GLY A 67 -34.30 -25.62 7.78
N GLU A 68 -33.96 -24.36 7.45
CA GLU A 68 -34.88 -23.42 6.82
C GLU A 68 -35.19 -23.80 5.35
N ILE A 69 -34.26 -24.52 4.70
CA ILE A 69 -34.41 -24.98 3.31
C ILE A 69 -34.23 -26.50 3.28
N SER A 70 -35.24 -27.22 2.79
CA SER A 70 -35.24 -28.70 2.65
C SER A 70 -34.36 -29.18 1.48
N MET A 71 -33.19 -28.54 1.27
CA MET A 71 -32.21 -28.96 0.27
C MET A 71 -31.30 -30.06 0.84
N LYS A 72 -30.94 -31.03 0.00
CA LYS A 72 -29.94 -32.05 0.39
C LYS A 72 -28.62 -31.33 0.66
N ILE A 73 -28.08 -31.48 1.86
CA ILE A 73 -26.84 -30.82 2.32
C ILE A 73 -25.62 -31.21 1.47
N ALA A 74 -25.59 -32.46 0.98
CA ALA A 74 -24.47 -33.01 0.21
C ALA A 74 -24.13 -32.26 -1.10
N PRO A 75 -25.09 -31.97 -2.01
CA PRO A 75 -24.78 -31.19 -3.22
C PRO A 75 -24.38 -29.74 -2.93
N VAL A 76 -24.97 -29.07 -1.94
CA VAL A 76 -24.60 -27.68 -1.58
C VAL A 76 -23.17 -27.64 -1.02
N ALA A 77 -22.80 -28.60 -0.18
CA ALA A 77 -21.43 -28.76 0.33
C ALA A 77 -20.42 -29.05 -0.79
N ALA A 78 -20.78 -29.88 -1.77
CA ALA A 78 -19.94 -30.15 -2.93
C ALA A 78 -19.73 -28.90 -3.81
N VAL A 79 -20.77 -28.10 -4.03
CA VAL A 79 -20.68 -26.83 -4.76
C VAL A 79 -19.82 -25.82 -3.99
N TYR A 80 -19.98 -25.71 -2.67
CA TYR A 80 -19.13 -24.85 -1.85
C TYR A 80 -17.65 -25.23 -1.97
N LEU A 81 -17.31 -26.52 -1.79
CA LEU A 81 -15.94 -27.00 -1.96
C LEU A 81 -15.41 -26.74 -3.38
N GLY A 82 -16.23 -26.97 -4.41
CA GLY A 82 -15.88 -26.68 -5.80
C GLY A 82 -15.55 -25.20 -6.03
N THR A 83 -16.37 -24.29 -5.50
CA THR A 83 -16.14 -22.84 -5.62
C THR A 83 -14.93 -22.38 -4.80
N ALA A 84 -14.72 -22.93 -3.61
CA ALA A 84 -13.57 -22.61 -2.77
C ALA A 84 -12.25 -23.00 -3.45
N VAL A 85 -12.18 -24.21 -4.03
CA VAL A 85 -11.02 -24.67 -4.79
C VAL A 85 -10.83 -23.82 -6.04
N ALA A 86 -11.89 -23.56 -6.82
CA ALA A 86 -11.82 -22.70 -8.00
C ALA A 86 -11.31 -21.29 -7.66
N LYS A 87 -11.75 -20.72 -6.54
CA LYS A 87 -11.28 -19.42 -6.05
C LYS A 87 -9.78 -19.41 -5.77
N ILE A 88 -9.23 -20.47 -5.18
CA ILE A 88 -7.77 -20.58 -4.95
C ILE A 88 -7.01 -20.54 -6.27
N PHE A 89 -7.42 -21.35 -7.25
CA PHE A 89 -6.80 -21.38 -8.58
C PHE A 89 -6.90 -20.04 -9.32
N ILE A 90 -8.08 -19.42 -9.30
CA ILE A 90 -8.32 -18.15 -9.98
C ILE A 90 -7.55 -17.01 -9.30
N THR A 91 -7.44 -17.02 -7.97
CA THR A 91 -6.62 -16.06 -7.23
C THR A 91 -5.14 -16.23 -7.59
N ALA A 92 -4.63 -17.46 -7.64
CA ALA A 92 -3.25 -17.74 -8.02
C ALA A 92 -2.95 -17.29 -9.46
N LEU A 93 -3.87 -17.57 -10.40
CA LEU A 93 -3.74 -17.14 -11.79
C LEU A 93 -3.78 -15.61 -11.92
N THR A 94 -4.73 -14.98 -11.23
CA THR A 94 -4.85 -13.52 -11.16
C THR A 94 -3.58 -12.88 -10.65
N ASN A 95 -3.01 -13.40 -9.55
CA ASN A 95 -1.76 -12.91 -8.97
C ASN A 95 -0.59 -13.05 -9.95
N ARG A 96 -0.50 -14.18 -10.66
CA ARG A 96 0.57 -14.41 -11.65
C ARG A 96 0.47 -13.46 -12.84
N ILE A 97 -0.72 -13.30 -13.41
CA ILE A 97 -0.96 -12.39 -14.54
C ILE A 97 -0.71 -10.94 -14.10
N SER A 98 -1.21 -10.58 -12.92
CA SER A 98 -1.03 -9.29 -12.28
C SER A 98 0.45 -8.93 -12.13
N LEU A 99 1.25 -9.86 -11.60
CA LEU A 99 2.69 -9.67 -11.43
C LEU A 99 3.39 -9.52 -12.79
N LYS A 100 3.05 -10.35 -13.77
CA LYS A 100 3.63 -10.27 -15.12
C LYS A 100 3.36 -8.91 -15.77
N ILE A 101 2.14 -8.40 -15.67
CA ILE A 101 1.77 -7.06 -16.15
C ILE A 101 2.58 -5.99 -15.42
N ARG A 102 2.64 -6.05 -14.08
CA ARG A 102 3.37 -5.09 -13.25
C ARG A 102 4.86 -5.02 -13.63
N LEU A 103 5.50 -6.18 -13.78
CA LEU A 103 6.90 -6.25 -14.18
C LEU A 103 7.12 -5.74 -15.60
N ASN A 104 6.30 -6.16 -16.55
CA ASN A 104 6.46 -5.77 -17.95
C ASN A 104 6.29 -4.25 -18.14
N VAL A 105 5.25 -3.67 -17.53
CA VAL A 105 5.07 -2.22 -17.59
C VAL A 105 6.22 -1.52 -16.85
N GLY A 106 6.54 -1.92 -15.62
CA GLY A 106 7.62 -1.31 -14.85
C GLY A 106 8.97 -1.32 -15.57
N ILE A 107 9.31 -2.40 -16.27
CA ILE A 107 10.52 -2.48 -17.11
C ILE A 107 10.45 -1.47 -18.25
N LYS A 108 9.34 -1.40 -18.99
CA LYS A 108 9.21 -0.47 -20.11
C LYS A 108 9.27 0.99 -19.68
N ILE A 109 8.68 1.33 -18.53
CA ILE A 109 8.77 2.69 -17.98
C ILE A 109 10.23 3.03 -17.67
N LYS A 110 10.96 2.12 -17.02
CA LYS A 110 12.39 2.33 -16.73
C LYS A 110 13.23 2.49 -17.99
N ASN A 111 12.97 1.67 -19.00
CA ASN A 111 13.66 1.77 -20.29
C ASN A 111 13.36 3.09 -21.00
N ASP A 112 12.08 3.50 -21.09
CA ASP A 112 11.69 4.78 -21.69
C ASP A 112 12.38 5.97 -21.00
N VAL A 113 12.45 5.97 -19.66
CA VAL A 113 13.12 7.03 -18.90
C VAL A 113 14.63 7.01 -19.14
N TYR A 114 15.23 5.82 -19.16
CA TYR A 114 16.66 5.66 -19.44
C TYR A 114 17.01 6.16 -20.86
N ASP A 115 16.24 5.76 -21.86
CA ASP A 115 16.43 6.20 -23.24
C ASP A 115 16.24 7.71 -23.38
N LYS A 116 15.26 8.29 -22.69
CA LYS A 116 15.06 9.75 -22.66
C LYS A 116 16.26 10.46 -22.06
N LEU A 117 16.80 9.94 -20.95
CA LEU A 117 17.96 10.48 -20.27
C LEU A 117 19.19 10.44 -21.17
N MET A 118 19.43 9.32 -21.87
CA MET A 118 20.59 9.17 -22.78
C MET A 118 20.51 10.09 -24.00
N ASN A 119 19.31 10.44 -24.46
CA ASN A 119 19.10 11.33 -25.61
C ASN A 119 18.90 12.81 -25.24
N THR A 120 19.00 13.16 -23.96
CA THR A 120 18.81 14.56 -23.50
C THR A 120 20.12 15.35 -23.64
N GLU A 121 20.01 16.64 -23.98
CA GLU A 121 21.18 17.52 -24.11
C GLU A 121 22.00 17.59 -22.82
N TRP A 122 23.32 17.55 -22.96
CA TRP A 122 24.27 17.56 -21.84
C TRP A 122 24.07 18.75 -20.89
N THR A 123 23.73 19.92 -21.43
CA THR A 123 23.45 21.17 -20.68
C THR A 123 22.29 21.03 -19.70
N ALA A 124 21.27 20.25 -20.04
CA ALA A 124 20.13 20.00 -19.16
C ALA A 124 20.46 18.98 -18.05
N ILE A 125 21.36 18.04 -18.32
CA ILE A 125 21.77 16.99 -17.38
C ILE A 125 22.85 17.51 -16.41
N SER A 126 23.76 18.36 -16.88
CA SER A 126 24.88 18.88 -16.07
C SER A 126 24.44 19.69 -14.84
N ALA A 127 23.19 20.13 -14.79
CA ALA A 127 22.60 20.79 -13.63
C ALA A 127 22.28 19.82 -12.46
N PHE A 128 22.33 18.51 -12.69
CA PHE A 128 21.99 17.49 -11.69
C PHE A 128 23.21 16.65 -11.30
N HIS A 129 23.35 16.34 -10.01
CA HIS A 129 24.39 15.44 -9.53
C HIS A 129 24.11 13.99 -9.98
N SER A 130 25.17 13.21 -10.25
CA SER A 130 25.03 11.84 -10.77
C SER A 130 24.22 10.93 -9.83
N ALA A 131 24.37 11.10 -8.51
CA ALA A 131 23.59 10.34 -7.52
C ALA A 131 22.10 10.74 -7.50
N ASP A 132 21.76 12.00 -7.80
CA ASP A 132 20.37 12.45 -7.91
C ASP A 132 19.69 11.83 -9.13
N ILE A 133 20.40 11.79 -10.27
CA ILE A 133 19.91 11.15 -11.50
C ILE A 133 19.65 9.66 -11.27
N MET A 134 20.58 8.98 -10.57
CA MET A 134 20.45 7.56 -10.23
C MET A 134 19.24 7.31 -9.32
N THR A 135 19.04 8.15 -8.29
CA THR A 135 17.91 8.03 -7.36
C THR A 135 16.58 8.28 -8.07
N ARG A 136 16.50 9.33 -8.91
CA ARG A 136 15.27 9.66 -9.65
C ARG A 136 14.91 8.60 -10.69
N THR A 137 15.89 8.11 -11.44
CA THR A 137 15.67 7.11 -12.50
C THR A 137 15.42 5.71 -11.94
N GLY A 138 16.01 5.38 -10.78
CA GLY A 138 15.85 4.09 -10.13
C GLY A 138 14.67 4.03 -9.16
N ALA A 139 14.78 4.78 -8.05
CA ALA A 139 13.85 4.72 -6.94
C ALA A 139 12.53 5.43 -7.27
N ASP A 140 12.56 6.67 -7.74
CA ASP A 140 11.34 7.45 -7.96
C ASP A 140 10.48 6.89 -9.09
N VAL A 141 11.09 6.53 -10.23
CA VAL A 141 10.40 5.84 -11.33
C VAL A 141 9.79 4.52 -10.86
N GLY A 142 10.50 3.77 -10.02
CA GLY A 142 10.01 2.54 -9.41
C GLY A 142 8.78 2.78 -8.54
N ILE A 143 8.80 3.82 -7.70
CA ILE A 143 7.69 4.21 -6.83
C ILE A 143 6.47 4.61 -7.67
N VAL A 144 6.64 5.49 -8.66
CA VAL A 144 5.54 5.96 -9.53
C VAL A 144 4.93 4.78 -10.30
N SER A 145 5.77 3.94 -10.90
CA SER A 145 5.32 2.75 -11.64
C SER A 145 4.52 1.81 -10.73
N ASN A 146 5.02 1.53 -9.52
CA ASN A 146 4.34 0.66 -8.57
C ASN A 146 3.02 1.27 -8.07
N MET A 147 2.98 2.58 -7.83
CA MET A 147 1.77 3.27 -7.38
C MET A 147 0.66 3.11 -8.41
N VAL A 148 1.00 3.36 -9.67
CA VAL A 148 0.11 3.22 -10.82
C VAL A 148 -0.40 1.79 -11.00
N LEU A 149 0.51 0.83 -10.99
CA LEU A 149 0.20 -0.55 -11.35
C LEU A 149 -0.39 -1.37 -10.20
N SER A 150 -0.31 -0.84 -8.97
CA SER A 150 -0.75 -1.53 -7.76
C SER A 150 -1.86 -0.80 -7.03
N TYR A 151 -1.68 0.48 -6.70
CA TYR A 151 -2.64 1.20 -5.86
C TYR A 151 -3.96 1.45 -6.58
N ILE A 152 -3.92 1.99 -7.81
CA ILE A 152 -5.14 2.33 -8.54
C ILE A 152 -6.03 1.09 -8.73
N PRO A 153 -5.52 -0.04 -9.26
CA PRO A 153 -6.36 -1.21 -9.44
C PRO A 153 -6.85 -1.81 -8.12
N ASN A 154 -6.01 -1.83 -7.08
CA ASN A 154 -6.43 -2.34 -5.77
C ASN A 154 -7.58 -1.50 -5.18
N VAL A 155 -7.55 -0.18 -5.33
CA VAL A 155 -8.64 0.71 -4.90
C VAL A 155 -9.92 0.42 -5.68
N VAL A 156 -9.83 0.26 -7.00
CA VAL A 156 -10.99 -0.09 -7.84
C VAL A 156 -11.59 -1.43 -7.42
N THR A 157 -10.76 -2.47 -7.27
CA THR A 157 -11.21 -3.80 -6.83
C THR A 157 -11.82 -3.75 -5.43
N ALA A 158 -11.22 -3.00 -4.51
CA ALA A 158 -11.75 -2.82 -3.15
C ALA A 158 -13.10 -2.10 -3.16
N LEU A 159 -13.27 -1.06 -3.96
CA LEU A 159 -14.55 -0.35 -4.11
C LEU A 159 -15.62 -1.26 -4.70
N VAL A 160 -15.31 -2.04 -5.74
CA VAL A 160 -16.28 -2.97 -6.31
C VAL A 160 -16.63 -4.09 -5.32
N ASN A 161 -15.66 -4.61 -4.59
CA ASN A 161 -15.94 -5.60 -3.54
C ASN A 161 -16.83 -5.02 -2.44
N PHE A 162 -16.56 -3.79 -2.00
CA PHE A 162 -17.37 -3.10 -1.00
C PHE A 162 -18.79 -2.86 -1.49
N ILE A 163 -18.95 -2.28 -2.68
CA ILE A 163 -20.26 -1.99 -3.28
C ILE A 163 -21.03 -3.29 -3.54
N GLY A 164 -20.36 -4.31 -4.08
CA GLY A 164 -20.96 -5.61 -4.37
C GLY A 164 -21.43 -6.33 -3.10
N ALA A 165 -20.58 -6.39 -2.07
CA ALA A 165 -20.97 -6.96 -0.78
C ALA A 165 -22.11 -6.15 -0.13
N PHE A 166 -22.05 -4.82 -0.19
CA PHE A 166 -23.09 -3.96 0.37
C PHE A 166 -24.45 -4.19 -0.30
N PHE A 167 -24.51 -4.25 -1.64
CA PHE A 167 -25.76 -4.52 -2.35
C PHE A 167 -26.29 -5.93 -2.10
N ILE A 168 -25.42 -6.93 -1.96
CA ILE A 168 -25.83 -8.29 -1.58
C ILE A 168 -26.51 -8.27 -0.21
N ILE A 169 -25.86 -7.69 0.80
CA ILE A 169 -26.43 -7.63 2.16
C ILE A 169 -27.72 -6.80 2.16
N LEU A 170 -27.74 -5.65 1.47
CA LEU A 170 -28.92 -4.79 1.37
C LEU A 170 -30.12 -5.52 0.76
N HIS A 171 -29.89 -6.43 -0.20
CA HIS A 171 -30.94 -7.23 -0.81
C HIS A 171 -31.52 -8.29 0.13
N TYR A 172 -30.69 -8.92 0.97
CA TYR A 172 -31.13 -9.96 1.91
C TYR A 172 -31.72 -9.38 3.20
N ASP A 173 -31.04 -8.42 3.82
CA ASP A 173 -31.45 -7.80 5.07
C ASP A 173 -31.00 -6.32 5.12
N PRO A 174 -31.92 -5.37 4.85
CA PRO A 174 -31.63 -3.94 4.90
C PRO A 174 -31.20 -3.43 6.29
N ILE A 175 -31.65 -4.08 7.38
CA ILE A 175 -31.31 -3.68 8.75
C ILE A 175 -29.84 -4.06 9.02
N MET A 176 -29.44 -5.28 8.66
CA MET A 176 -28.04 -5.72 8.78
C MET A 176 -27.11 -4.89 7.89
N ALA A 177 -27.55 -4.49 6.69
CA ALA A 177 -26.79 -3.59 5.84
C ALA A 177 -26.54 -2.22 6.49
N LEU A 178 -27.56 -1.65 7.15
CA LEU A 178 -27.45 -0.37 7.86
C LEU A 178 -26.54 -0.47 9.09
N ILE A 179 -26.61 -1.57 9.84
CA ILE A 179 -25.70 -1.83 10.97
C ILE A 179 -24.25 -1.92 10.48
N ALA A 180 -24.00 -2.69 9.41
CA ALA A 180 -22.68 -2.79 8.81
C ALA A 180 -22.17 -1.43 8.29
N LEU A 181 -23.06 -0.61 7.71
CA LEU A 181 -22.72 0.74 7.26
C LEU A 181 -22.39 1.67 8.45
N ALA A 182 -23.09 1.54 9.58
CA ALA A 182 -22.81 2.28 10.80
C ALA A 182 -21.42 1.97 11.39
N GLY A 183 -20.88 0.78 11.11
CA GLY A 183 -19.50 0.40 11.40
C GLY A 183 -18.42 1.15 10.60
N ALA A 184 -18.75 1.60 9.39
CA ALA A 184 -17.78 2.25 8.50
C ALA A 184 -17.26 3.59 9.06
N PRO A 185 -18.10 4.53 9.56
CA PRO A 185 -17.63 5.75 10.24
C PRO A 185 -16.66 5.46 11.40
N VAL A 186 -16.95 4.44 12.20
CA VAL A 186 -16.12 4.06 13.36
C VAL A 186 -14.74 3.58 12.89
N THR A 187 -14.71 2.78 11.82
CA THR A 187 -13.47 2.30 11.19
C THR A 187 -12.65 3.46 10.60
N VAL A 188 -13.31 4.42 9.95
CA VAL A 188 -12.65 5.60 9.38
C VAL A 188 -12.08 6.51 10.47
N LEU A 189 -12.82 6.73 11.56
CA LEU A 189 -12.37 7.54 12.69
C LEU A 189 -11.13 6.92 13.34
N THR A 190 -11.15 5.64 13.66
CA THR A 190 -9.99 4.93 14.25
C THR A 190 -8.79 4.92 13.29
N ALA A 191 -9.01 4.75 11.99
CA ALA A 191 -7.95 4.89 10.99
C ALA A 191 -7.35 6.31 10.99
N ARG A 192 -8.16 7.36 11.07
CA ARG A 192 -7.69 8.74 11.09
C ARG A 192 -6.78 9.05 12.29
N PHE A 193 -7.11 8.54 13.47
CA PHE A 193 -6.27 8.73 14.66
C PHE A 193 -4.87 8.13 14.51
N ARG A 194 -4.71 7.05 13.74
CA ARG A 194 -3.39 6.45 13.43
C ARG A 194 -2.51 7.32 12.57
N PHE A 195 -3.08 7.91 11.53
CA PHE A 195 -2.30 8.58 10.49
C PHE A 195 -1.43 9.72 11.05
N GLY A 196 -1.92 10.45 12.05
CA GLY A 196 -1.17 11.55 12.67
C GLY A 196 0.14 11.08 13.28
N LYS A 197 0.09 10.14 14.23
CA LYS A 197 1.28 9.66 14.94
C LYS A 197 2.17 8.76 14.09
N ALA A 198 1.57 7.98 13.18
CA ALA A 198 2.34 7.17 12.23
C ALA A 198 3.26 8.04 11.36
N THR A 199 2.78 9.20 10.91
CA THR A 199 3.59 10.14 10.12
C THR A 199 4.75 10.71 10.93
N GLU A 200 4.55 10.95 12.23
CA GLU A 200 5.60 11.43 13.14
C GLU A 200 6.70 10.39 13.34
N PHE A 201 6.35 9.12 13.60
CA PHE A 201 7.32 8.02 13.67
C PHE A 201 8.08 7.84 12.34
N GLN A 202 7.40 7.99 11.20
CA GLN A 202 8.07 7.95 9.90
C GLN A 202 9.08 9.08 9.72
N LYS A 203 8.78 10.29 10.21
CA LYS A 203 9.76 11.39 10.20
C LYS A 203 10.95 11.07 11.10
N LYS A 204 10.72 10.58 12.32
CA LYS A 204 11.74 10.19 13.29
C LYS A 204 12.65 9.08 12.74
N ASN A 205 12.08 8.09 12.06
CA ASN A 205 12.83 7.01 11.41
C ASN A 205 13.67 7.52 10.23
N ARG A 206 13.17 8.49 9.45
CA ARG A 206 13.96 9.14 8.40
C ARG A 206 15.14 9.94 8.96
N GLU A 207 14.92 10.66 10.06
CA GLU A 207 15.98 11.40 10.75
C GLU A 207 17.06 10.45 11.30
N LEU A 208 16.66 9.36 11.98
CA LEU A 208 17.57 8.32 12.43
C LEU A 208 18.34 7.68 11.27
N ALA A 209 17.68 7.39 10.15
CA ALA A 209 18.35 6.85 8.97
C ALA A 209 19.41 7.81 8.42
N GLY A 210 19.13 9.12 8.38
CA GLY A 210 20.10 10.13 7.97
C GLY A 210 21.28 10.25 8.94
N GLU A 211 21.03 10.27 10.24
CA GLU A 211 22.08 10.31 11.28
C GLU A 211 22.96 9.06 11.23
N ARG A 212 22.36 7.88 11.00
CA ARG A 212 23.08 6.62 10.80
C ARG A 212 24.04 6.71 9.62
N LEU A 213 23.54 7.15 8.47
CA LEU A 213 24.34 7.29 7.25
C LEU A 213 25.50 8.25 7.46
N ALA A 214 25.27 9.37 8.16
CA ALA A 214 26.34 10.32 8.47
C ALA A 214 27.46 9.71 9.35
N ILE A 215 27.10 8.96 10.40
CA ILE A 215 28.09 8.26 11.26
C ILE A 215 28.86 7.21 10.46
N GLU A 216 28.16 6.42 9.64
CA GLU A 216 28.78 5.39 8.78
C GLU A 216 29.73 6.03 7.75
N GLU A 217 29.31 7.11 7.09
CA GLU A 217 30.12 7.85 6.11
C GLU A 217 31.38 8.45 6.75
N GLU A 218 31.24 9.15 7.88
CA GLU A 218 32.36 9.71 8.64
C GLU A 218 33.37 8.62 9.05
N SER A 219 32.86 7.46 9.49
CA SER A 219 33.66 6.31 9.92
C SER A 219 34.41 5.65 8.75
N TYR A 220 33.75 5.49 7.60
CA TYR A 220 34.34 4.81 6.44
C TYR A 220 35.32 5.70 5.69
N GLN A 221 35.02 6.99 5.52
CA GLN A 221 35.94 7.93 4.86
C GLN A 221 37.23 8.14 5.68
N ASN A 222 37.13 8.15 7.01
CA ASN A 222 38.26 8.41 7.90
C ASN A 222 38.83 7.16 8.58
N LEU A 223 38.54 5.97 8.07
CA LEU A 223 38.88 4.71 8.75
C LEU A 223 40.38 4.58 9.08
N GLN A 224 41.25 4.99 8.16
CA GLN A 224 42.70 4.94 8.36
C GLN A 224 43.14 5.90 9.46
N THR A 225 42.61 7.13 9.47
CA THR A 225 42.84 8.14 10.51
C THR A 225 42.34 7.66 11.87
N ILE A 226 41.13 7.11 11.94
CA ILE A 226 40.55 6.58 13.18
C ILE A 226 41.44 5.48 13.76
N LYS A 227 41.96 4.58 12.91
CA LYS A 227 42.89 3.51 13.34
C LYS A 227 44.26 4.04 13.74
N SER A 228 44.83 4.98 13.00
CA SER A 228 46.16 5.52 13.29
C SER A 228 46.21 6.32 14.60
N PHE A 229 45.11 6.99 14.94
CA PHE A 229 44.99 7.75 16.19
C PHE A 229 44.40 6.93 17.36
N GLY A 230 44.12 5.63 17.18
CA GLY A 230 43.58 4.78 18.24
C GLY A 230 42.13 5.12 18.67
N LEU A 231 41.36 5.79 17.82
CA LEU A 231 40.01 6.30 18.12
C LEU A 231 38.88 5.29 17.87
N VAL A 232 39.21 4.02 17.61
CA VAL A 232 38.24 2.98 17.24
C VAL A 232 37.16 2.80 18.30
N GLU A 233 37.54 2.82 19.58
CA GLU A 233 36.60 2.63 20.68
C GLU A 233 35.62 3.80 20.82
N LEU A 234 36.08 5.03 20.63
CA LEU A 234 35.24 6.24 20.61
C LEU A 234 34.16 6.16 19.53
N PHE A 235 34.54 5.82 18.29
CA PHE A 235 33.60 5.69 17.18
C PHE A 235 32.64 4.51 17.38
N SER A 236 33.14 3.39 17.91
CA SER A 236 32.31 2.23 18.26
C SER A 236 31.28 2.56 19.34
N GLN A 237 31.67 3.35 20.35
CA GLN A 237 30.77 3.80 21.40
C GLN A 237 29.70 4.77 20.86
N ARG A 238 30.10 5.76 20.05
CA ARG A 238 29.17 6.68 19.38
C ARG A 238 28.13 5.94 18.54
N PHE A 239 28.53 4.91 17.80
CA PHE A 239 27.59 4.08 17.05
C PHE A 239 26.67 3.27 17.97
N ARG A 240 27.18 2.71 19.08
CA ARG A 240 26.36 2.01 20.07
C ARG A 240 25.32 2.93 20.72
N GLU A 241 25.68 4.15 21.08
CA GLU A 241 24.77 5.15 21.62
C GLU A 241 23.66 5.51 20.62
N PHE A 242 24.03 5.70 19.35
CA PHE A 242 23.06 5.88 18.27
C PHE A 242 22.10 4.69 18.13
N GLN A 243 22.60 3.45 18.17
CA GLN A 243 21.77 2.24 18.12
C GLN A 243 20.81 2.14 19.30
N GLN A 244 21.24 2.51 20.51
CA GLN A 244 20.38 2.56 21.69
C GLN A 244 19.27 3.62 21.55
N LYS A 245 19.59 4.80 21.01
CA LYS A 245 18.59 5.83 20.66
C LYS A 245 17.58 5.27 19.66
N GLY A 246 18.05 4.61 18.60
CA GLY A 246 17.21 3.95 17.60
C GLY A 246 16.29 2.88 18.19
N PHE A 247 16.81 2.05 19.10
CA PHE A 247 16.04 1.06 19.83
C PHE A 247 14.91 1.70 20.67
N GLY A 248 15.19 2.79 21.38
CA GLY A 248 14.19 3.53 22.14
C GLY A 248 13.04 4.05 21.27
N VAL A 249 13.35 4.58 20.09
CA VAL A 249 12.34 5.02 19.11
C VAL A 249 11.51 3.86 18.58
N ALA A 250 12.16 2.75 18.24
CA ALA A 250 11.49 1.55 17.75
C ALA A 250 10.53 0.96 18.80
N MET A 251 10.94 0.92 20.07
CA MET A 251 10.09 0.48 21.18
C MET A 251 8.90 1.41 21.41
N GLU A 252 9.11 2.73 21.35
CA GLU A 252 8.02 3.70 21.44
C GLU A 252 6.99 3.54 20.31
N GLN A 253 7.49 3.33 19.08
CA GLN A 253 6.66 3.05 17.91
C GLN A 253 5.90 1.73 18.07
N ASN A 254 6.56 0.66 18.51
CA ASN A 254 5.92 -0.64 18.72
C ASN A 254 4.83 -0.58 19.80
N ARG A 255 5.10 0.10 20.91
CA ARG A 255 4.09 0.33 21.96
C ARG A 255 2.87 1.04 21.42
N TYR A 256 3.06 2.09 20.60
CA TYR A 256 1.96 2.78 19.95
C TYR A 256 1.19 1.88 18.97
N GLN A 257 1.91 1.08 18.16
CA GLN A 257 1.28 0.12 17.25
C GLN A 257 0.45 -0.92 18.02
N ASN A 258 0.97 -1.48 19.10
CA ASN A 258 0.26 -2.46 19.93
C ASN A 258 -0.97 -1.86 20.62
N GLN A 259 -0.85 -0.67 21.21
CA GLN A 259 -2.00 0.04 21.79
C GLN A 259 -3.10 0.27 20.76
N MET A 260 -2.70 0.68 19.55
CA MET A 260 -3.63 0.91 18.48
C MET A 260 -4.25 -0.39 17.95
N LEU A 261 -3.48 -1.47 17.85
CA LEU A 261 -3.98 -2.80 17.48
C LEU A 261 -5.06 -3.25 18.46
N ILE A 262 -4.86 -3.07 19.77
CA ILE A 262 -5.86 -3.38 20.79
C ILE A 262 -7.13 -2.55 20.59
N ILE A 263 -7.00 -1.23 20.43
CA ILE A 263 -8.15 -0.33 20.19
C ILE A 263 -8.92 -0.75 18.94
N MET A 264 -8.22 -1.09 17.85
CA MET A 264 -8.86 -1.51 16.61
C MET A 264 -9.52 -2.88 16.71
N SER A 265 -8.89 -3.84 17.40
CA SER A 265 -9.48 -5.16 17.62
C SER A 265 -10.76 -5.05 18.44
N LEU A 266 -10.76 -4.23 19.49
CA LEU A 266 -11.97 -3.95 20.29
C LEU A 266 -13.05 -3.27 19.44
N THR A 267 -12.65 -2.26 18.65
CA THR A 267 -13.58 -1.57 17.76
C THR A 267 -14.21 -2.53 16.74
N GLY A 268 -13.41 -3.43 16.16
CA GLY A 268 -13.89 -4.41 15.18
C GLY A 268 -14.66 -5.59 15.78
N GLN A 269 -14.63 -5.80 17.10
CA GLN A 269 -15.51 -6.75 17.79
C GLN A 269 -16.84 -6.11 18.22
N LEU A 270 -16.86 -4.80 18.40
CA LEU A 270 -18.06 -4.03 18.78
C LEU A 270 -18.95 -3.66 17.58
N VAL A 271 -18.37 -3.67 16.37
CA VAL A 271 -19.03 -3.41 15.09
C VAL A 271 -19.34 -4.73 14.40
#